data_AF-A0A356F1A9-F1
#
_entry.id   AF-A0A356F1A9-F1
#
_cell.length_a   1.000
_cell.length_b   1.000
_cell.length_c   1.000
_cell.angle_alpha   90.00
_cell.angle_beta   90.00
_cell.angle_gamma   90.00
#
_symmetry.space_group_name_H-M   'P 1'
#
loop_
_entity.id
_entity.type
_entity.pdbx_description
1 polymer ?
#
loop_
_entity_poly.entity_id
_entity_poly.type
_entity_poly.pdbx_seq_one_letter_code
_entity_poly.pdbx_strand_id
1 'polypeptide(L)'
;MKNFLFKLAMAVTGNNVLRETTTPEKTDTMKNIDDVVAGVNKIFNWVMGPIFTVLGIAAIGYAIYLGVQYARAEDASKRKEVQGRLIGAVIGGVIIVAGAALCYSLDWGAIVKGFNKW
;
A
#
# COMPACT_ATOMS: atom_id res chain seq x y z
N MET A 1 -52.24 -33.54 25.14
CA MET A 1 -50.78 -33.74 25.29
C MET A 1 -50.05 -34.06 23.98
N LYS A 2 -50.60 -34.87 23.06
CA LYS A 2 -49.93 -35.24 21.79
C LYS A 2 -49.58 -34.06 20.86
N ASN A 3 -50.41 -33.00 20.83
CA ASN A 3 -50.18 -31.82 20.00
C ASN A 3 -49.02 -30.93 20.48
N PHE A 4 -48.61 -31.04 21.75
CA PHE A 4 -47.48 -30.27 22.28
C PHE A 4 -46.15 -30.92 21.89
N LEU A 5 -46.07 -32.25 22.01
CA LEU A 5 -44.89 -33.03 21.61
C LEU A 5 -44.63 -32.95 20.10
N PHE A 6 -45.68 -32.93 19.27
CA PHE A 6 -45.53 -32.76 17.82
C PHE A 6 -45.02 -31.36 17.44
N LYS A 7 -45.47 -30.30 18.13
CA LYS A 7 -44.95 -28.94 17.94
C LYS A 7 -43.51 -28.80 18.43
N LEU A 8 -43.15 -29.47 19.52
CA LEU A 8 -41.78 -29.46 20.05
C LEU A 8 -40.83 -30.23 19.13
N ALA A 9 -41.27 -31.37 18.57
CA ALA A 9 -40.53 -32.10 17.55
C ALA A 9 -40.34 -31.27 16.27
N MET A 10 -41.38 -30.59 15.78
CA MET A 10 -41.24 -29.70 14.62
C MET A 10 -40.42 -28.43 14.91
N ALA A 11 -40.41 -27.91 16.14
CA ALA A 11 -39.54 -26.77 16.51
C ALA A 11 -38.07 -27.19 16.64
N VAL A 12 -37.80 -28.38 17.17
CA VAL A 12 -36.44 -28.93 17.35
C VAL A 12 -35.86 -29.41 16.01
N THR A 13 -36.69 -29.94 15.10
CA THR A 13 -36.25 -30.39 13.77
C THR A 13 -36.35 -29.29 12.69
N GLY A 14 -37.27 -28.32 12.83
CA GLY A 14 -37.54 -27.29 11.82
C GLY A 14 -36.54 -26.12 11.78
N ASN A 15 -35.77 -25.89 12.85
CA ASN A 15 -34.80 -24.78 12.89
C ASN A 15 -33.39 -25.17 12.43
N ASN A 16 -33.09 -26.47 12.36
CA ASN A 16 -31.75 -26.97 12.03
C ASN A 16 -31.67 -27.59 10.64
N VAL A 17 -32.81 -27.94 10.03
CA VAL A 17 -32.89 -28.53 8.68
C VAL A 17 -33.14 -27.47 7.60
N LEU A 18 -33.59 -26.26 7.97
CA LEU A 18 -33.68 -25.09 7.08
C LEU A 18 -32.39 -24.23 7.07
N ARG A 19 -31.33 -24.66 7.76
CA ARG A 19 -29.98 -24.17 7.47
C ARG A 19 -29.47 -24.94 6.26
N GLU A 20 -30.14 -24.67 5.17
CA GLU A 20 -29.81 -25.04 3.81
C GLU A 20 -28.31 -24.81 3.62
N THR A 21 -27.59 -25.90 3.37
CA THR A 21 -26.25 -25.91 2.82
C THR A 21 -26.31 -25.27 1.44
N THR A 22 -26.43 -23.95 1.37
CA THR A 22 -25.93 -23.20 0.23
C THR A 22 -24.40 -23.25 0.34
N THR A 23 -23.80 -24.16 -0.41
CA THR A 23 -22.41 -24.03 -0.82
C THR A 23 -22.16 -22.61 -1.36
N PRO A 24 -20.99 -21.96 -1.14
CA PRO A 24 -19.82 -22.42 -0.42
C PRO A 24 -19.53 -21.59 0.85
N GLU A 25 -18.76 -22.21 1.74
CA GLU A 25 -17.74 -21.61 2.60
C GLU A 25 -16.87 -20.61 1.83
N LYS A 26 -17.43 -19.43 1.53
CA LYS A 26 -16.74 -18.32 0.84
C LYS A 26 -16.63 -17.10 1.75
N THR A 27 -17.42 -17.05 2.82
CA THR A 27 -17.51 -15.92 3.74
C THR A 27 -16.30 -15.83 4.66
N ASP A 28 -15.79 -16.96 5.15
CA ASP A 28 -14.60 -16.98 6.00
C ASP A 28 -13.32 -16.75 5.19
N THR A 29 -13.21 -17.29 3.97
CA THR A 29 -12.06 -17.08 3.08
C THR A 29 -11.99 -15.64 2.55
N MET A 30 -13.13 -15.02 2.21
CA MET A 30 -13.15 -13.61 1.80
C MET A 30 -12.83 -12.65 2.94
N LYS A 31 -13.34 -12.93 4.15
CA LYS A 31 -13.01 -12.14 5.34
C LYS A 31 -11.51 -12.17 5.64
N ASN A 32 -10.86 -13.34 5.51
CA ASN A 32 -9.42 -13.46 5.68
C ASN A 32 -8.62 -12.66 4.63
N ILE A 33 -9.07 -12.62 3.36
CA ILE A 33 -8.38 -11.86 2.31
C ILE A 33 -8.50 -10.35 2.56
N ASP A 34 -9.68 -9.87 2.95
CA ASP A 34 -9.89 -8.45 3.26
C ASP A 34 -9.09 -8.01 4.49
N ASP A 35 -8.99 -8.87 5.51
CA ASP A 35 -8.20 -8.63 6.72
C ASP A 35 -6.69 -8.62 6.41
N VAL A 36 -6.21 -9.53 5.56
CA VAL A 36 -4.81 -9.55 5.08
C VAL A 36 -4.50 -8.29 4.27
N VAL A 37 -5.40 -7.88 3.38
CA VAL A 37 -5.26 -6.68 2.56
C VAL A 37 -5.23 -5.42 3.42
N ALA A 38 -6.12 -5.32 4.41
CA ALA A 38 -6.11 -4.22 5.37
C ALA A 38 -4.81 -4.19 6.19
N GLY A 39 -4.30 -5.36 6.59
CA GLY A 39 -3.01 -5.51 7.26
C GLY A 39 -1.83 -5.03 6.41
N VAL A 40 -1.77 -5.43 5.14
CA VAL A 40 -0.73 -5.01 4.19
C VAL A 40 -0.79 -3.51 3.95
N ASN A 41 -1.97 -2.94 3.69
CA ASN A 41 -2.13 -1.50 3.48
C ASN A 41 -1.67 -0.70 4.70
N LYS A 42 -1.96 -1.19 5.92
CA LYS A 42 -1.54 -0.54 7.17
C LYS A 42 -0.03 -0.58 7.35
N ILE A 43 0.61 -1.72 7.13
CA ILE A 43 2.07 -1.86 7.24
C ILE A 43 2.76 -1.00 6.19
N PHE A 44 2.28 -1.05 4.95
CA PHE A 44 2.85 -0.28 3.85
C PHE A 44 2.82 1.22 4.15
N ASN A 45 1.65 1.77 4.53
CA ASN A 45 1.54 3.19 4.89
C ASN A 45 2.43 3.57 6.08
N TRP A 46 2.63 2.66 7.04
CA TRP A 46 3.49 2.90 8.19
C TRP A 46 4.98 2.91 7.83
N VAL A 47 5.41 2.06 6.89
CA VAL A 47 6.82 1.92 6.48
C VAL A 47 7.22 2.96 5.44
N MET A 48 6.33 3.36 4.54
CA MET A 48 6.66 4.30 3.46
C MET A 48 6.97 5.71 3.94
N GLY A 49 6.28 6.20 4.98
CA GLY A 49 6.52 7.53 5.54
C GLY A 49 7.98 7.74 5.98
N PRO A 50 8.54 6.86 6.84
CA PRO A 50 9.95 6.87 7.22
C PRO A 50 10.92 6.77 6.02
N ILE A 51 10.64 5.89 5.06
CA ILE A 51 11.51 5.71 3.87
C ILE A 51 11.60 7.01 3.07
N PHE A 52 10.46 7.62 2.74
CA PHE A 52 10.45 8.89 2.01
C PHE A 52 11.04 10.05 2.80
N THR A 53 10.94 10.01 4.13
CA THR A 53 11.58 11.01 4.99
C THR A 53 13.11 10.93 4.89
N VAL A 54 13.68 9.73 4.99
CA VAL A 54 15.14 9.53 4.86
C VAL A 54 15.61 9.89 3.45
N LEU A 55 14.89 9.46 2.42
CA LEU A 55 15.19 9.82 1.03
C LEU A 55 15.10 11.33 0.78
N GLY A 56 14.09 11.98 1.35
CA GLY A 56 13.90 13.43 1.26
C GLY A 56 15.06 14.20 1.88
N ILE A 57 15.50 13.81 3.07
CA ILE A 57 16.66 14.42 3.74
C ILE A 57 17.93 14.23 2.91
N ALA A 58 18.17 13.02 2.39
CA ALA A 58 19.33 12.74 1.55
C ALA A 58 19.32 13.56 0.25
N ALA A 59 18.15 13.68 -0.39
CA ALA A 59 17.97 14.48 -1.61
C ALA A 59 18.24 15.98 -1.36
N ILE A 60 17.71 16.52 -0.27
CA ILE A 60 17.97 17.92 0.13
C ILE A 60 19.47 18.12 0.42
N GLY A 61 20.08 17.23 1.19
CA GLY A 61 21.52 17.30 1.49
C GLY A 61 22.38 17.29 0.23
N TYR A 62 22.05 16.41 -0.73
CA TYR A 62 22.75 16.32 -2.00
C TYR A 62 22.56 17.58 -2.86
N ALA A 63 21.35 18.13 -2.91
CA ALA A 63 21.05 19.37 -3.63
C ALA A 63 21.84 20.56 -3.06
N ILE A 64 21.91 20.69 -1.73
CA ILE A 64 22.71 21.72 -1.06
C ILE A 64 24.19 21.56 -1.42
N TYR A 65 24.72 20.34 -1.34
CA TYR A 65 26.12 20.05 -1.68
C TYR A 65 26.48 20.46 -3.11
N LEU A 66 25.62 20.12 -4.09
CA LEU A 66 25.79 20.54 -5.48
C LEU A 66 25.65 22.04 -5.68
N GLY A 67 24.69 22.68 -4.99
CA GLY A 67 24.51 24.13 -5.04
C GLY A 67 25.73 24.89 -4.54
N VAL A 68 26.34 24.44 -3.44
CA VAL A 68 27.58 25.03 -2.90
C VAL A 68 28.75 24.86 -3.87
N GLN A 69 28.88 23.70 -4.51
CA GLN A 69 29.91 23.49 -5.53
C GLN A 69 29.71 24.36 -6.76
N TYR A 70 28.47 24.57 -7.18
CA TYR A 70 28.16 25.45 -8.30
C TYR A 70 28.50 26.90 -7.97
N ALA A 71 28.14 27.37 -6.77
CA ALA A 71 28.45 28.72 -6.30
C ALA A 71 29.96 28.99 -6.18
N ARG A 72 30.76 27.97 -5.83
CA ARG A 72 32.23 28.05 -5.71
C ARG A 72 32.99 27.81 -7.01
N ALA A 73 32.31 27.41 -8.09
CA ALA A 73 32.98 27.18 -9.37
C ALA A 73 33.32 28.51 -10.05
N GLU A 74 34.58 28.90 -10.08
CA GLU A 74 35.04 30.09 -10.80
C GLU A 74 35.29 29.81 -12.29
N ASP A 75 35.73 28.59 -12.63
CA ASP A 75 35.97 28.16 -14.02
C ASP A 75 34.70 27.82 -14.77
N ALA A 76 34.57 28.33 -16.01
CA ALA A 76 33.45 28.04 -16.91
C ALA A 76 33.29 26.54 -17.23
N SER A 77 34.40 25.79 -17.24
CA SER A 77 34.39 24.33 -17.43
C SER A 77 33.74 23.62 -16.23
N LYS A 78 34.14 23.99 -15.01
CA LYS A 78 33.59 23.41 -13.77
C LYS A 78 32.11 23.77 -13.58
N ARG A 79 31.70 24.98 -13.99
CA ARG A 79 30.29 25.38 -13.95
C ARG A 79 29.40 24.49 -14.82
N LYS A 80 29.82 24.14 -16.04
CA LYS A 80 29.04 23.28 -16.94
C LYS A 80 28.89 21.85 -16.41
N GLU A 81 29.96 21.29 -15.86
CA GLU A 81 29.92 19.94 -15.26
C GLU A 81 28.99 19.91 -14.04
N VAL A 82 29.12 20.87 -13.13
CA VAL A 82 28.27 20.94 -11.94
C VAL A 82 26.81 21.23 -12.30
N GLN A 83 26.56 22.05 -13.33
CA GLN A 83 25.20 22.30 -13.83
C GLN A 83 24.52 21.03 -14.35
N GLY A 84 25.25 20.16 -15.06
CA GLY A 84 24.72 18.86 -15.50
C GLY A 84 24.31 17.97 -14.31
N ARG A 85 25.12 17.96 -13.24
CA ARG A 85 24.81 17.23 -12.01
C ARG A 85 23.63 17.84 -11.26
N LEU A 86 23.49 19.16 -11.29
CA LEU A 86 22.34 19.89 -10.73
C LEU A 86 21.04 19.54 -11.45
N ILE A 87 21.05 19.50 -12.79
CA ILE A 87 19.91 19.03 -13.59
C ILE A 87 19.56 17.58 -13.26
N GLY A 88 20.58 16.71 -13.13
CA GLY A 88 20.38 15.33 -12.68
C GLY A 88 19.74 15.23 -11.30
N ALA A 89 20.16 16.08 -10.36
CA ALA A 89 19.56 16.15 -9.02
C ALA A 89 18.11 16.62 -9.05
N VAL A 90 17.77 17.61 -9.89
CA VAL A 90 16.39 18.07 -10.09
C VAL A 90 15.52 16.96 -10.68
N ILE A 91 15.99 16.28 -11.72
CA ILE A 91 15.27 15.14 -12.33
C ILE A 91 15.06 14.02 -11.30
N GLY A 92 16.10 13.69 -10.52
CA GLY A 92 16.00 12.71 -9.44
C GLY A 92 14.97 13.12 -8.38
N GLY A 93 14.95 14.40 -7.99
CA GLY A 93 13.95 14.95 -7.07
C GLY A 93 12.52 14.81 -7.61
N VAL A 94 12.30 15.12 -8.89
CA VAL A 94 11.00 14.95 -9.56
C VAL A 94 10.56 13.49 -9.55
N ILE A 95 11.48 12.55 -9.81
CA ILE A 95 11.18 11.11 -9.79
C ILE A 95 10.78 10.65 -8.37
N ILE A 96 11.49 11.11 -7.33
CA ILE A 96 11.15 10.75 -5.94
C ILE A 96 9.76 11.27 -5.57
N VAL A 97 9.44 12.52 -5.92
CA VAL A 97 8.12 13.11 -5.64
C VAL A 97 7.02 12.39 -6.43
N ALA A 98 7.25 12.13 -7.72
CA ALA A 98 6.30 11.38 -8.55
C ALA A 98 6.10 9.95 -8.03
N GLY A 99 7.19 9.26 -7.63
CA GLY A 99 7.14 7.93 -7.05
C GLY A 99 6.41 7.89 -5.71
N ALA A 100 6.62 8.90 -4.85
CA ALA A 100 5.88 9.05 -3.61
C ALA A 100 4.38 9.27 -3.89
N ALA A 101 4.04 10.20 -4.77
CA ALA A 101 2.65 10.48 -5.15
C ALA A 101 1.96 9.22 -5.72
N LEU A 102 2.64 8.46 -6.58
CA LEU A 102 2.14 7.20 -7.12
C LEU A 102 1.97 6.14 -6.02
N CYS A 103 2.94 5.99 -5.11
CA CYS A 103 2.84 5.05 -4.00
C CYS A 103 1.67 5.34 -3.07
N TYR A 104 1.35 6.62 -2.84
CA TYR A 104 0.19 7.03 -2.04
C TYR A 104 -1.14 6.98 -2.81
N SER A 105 -1.11 7.06 -4.15
CA SER A 105 -2.30 7.00 -5.00
C SER A 105 -2.71 5.58 -5.38
N LEU A 106 -1.81 4.60 -5.24
CA LEU A 106 -2.07 3.20 -5.54
C LEU A 106 -2.70 2.49 -4.33
N ASP A 107 -3.80 1.79 -4.57
CA ASP A 107 -4.37 0.86 -3.58
C ASP A 107 -3.60 -0.47 -3.62
N TRP A 108 -2.62 -0.60 -2.72
CA TRP A 108 -1.81 -1.80 -2.55
C TRP A 108 -2.65 -3.04 -2.24
N GLY A 109 -3.85 -2.84 -1.68
CA GLY A 109 -4.80 -3.90 -1.42
C GLY A 109 -5.36 -4.54 -2.69
N ALA A 110 -5.61 -3.73 -3.73
CA ALA A 110 -6.06 -4.22 -5.02
C ALA A 110 -4.98 -5.05 -5.73
N ILE A 111 -3.71 -4.68 -5.58
CA ILE A 111 -2.56 -5.41 -6.14
C ILE A 111 -2.44 -6.80 -5.50
N VAL A 112 -2.50 -6.87 -4.16
CA VAL A 112 -2.42 -8.14 -3.43
C VAL A 112 -3.55 -9.10 -3.81
N LYS A 113 -4.78 -8.59 -3.97
CA LYS A 113 -5.91 -9.39 -4.45
C LYS A 113 -5.72 -9.91 -5.88
N GLY A 114 -5.04 -9.15 -6.73
CA GLY A 114 -4.70 -9.56 -8.10
C GLY A 114 -3.70 -10.71 -8.18
N PHE A 115 -2.72 -10.74 -7.27
CA PHE A 115 -1.72 -11.81 -7.19
C PHE A 115 -2.28 -13.14 -6.66
N ASN A 116 -3.24 -13.12 -5.73
CA ASN A 116 -3.87 -14.33 -5.19
C ASN A 116 -4.87 -15.00 -6.16
N LYS A 117 -5.04 -14.45 -7.37
CA LYS A 117 -5.99 -14.94 -8.38
C LYS A 117 -5.35 -15.87 -9.41
N TRP A 118 -4.05 -16.14 -9.28
CA TRP A 118 -3.24 -17.07 -10.07
C TRP A 118 -2.69 -18.18 -9.18
#